data_AF-A0A6P4IFG8-F1
#
_entry.id   AF-A0A6P4IFG8-F1
#
_cell.length_a   1.000
_cell.length_b   1.000
_cell.length_c   1.000
_cell.angle_alpha   90.00
_cell.angle_beta   90.00
_cell.angle_gamma   90.00
#
_symmetry.space_group_name_H-M   'P 1'
#
loop_
_entity.id
_entity.type
_entity.pdbx_description
1 polymer ?
#
loop_
_entity_poly.entity_id
_entity_poly.type
_entity_poly.pdbx_seq_one_letter_code
_entity_poly.pdbx_strand_id
1 'polypeptide(L)'
;MSLRKSFLGCLLVATALIMLHHVHADADTNELDSRETYMLQGVTVYPHDRQCVMVGGLCVKSEDCLEPTTKRGLCPTSAAYGVECCYELPVRPAPCETHYGACMNNCDENLRRPSTDCKNGKVCCVLV
;
A
#
# COMPACT_ATOMS: atom_id res chain seq x y z
N MET A 1 -0.58 59.95 27.49
CA MET A 1 0.17 58.91 26.72
C MET A 1 0.53 57.83 27.73
N SER A 2 0.24 56.53 27.66
CA SER A 2 0.52 55.60 26.57
C SER A 2 -0.01 54.18 26.92
N LEU A 3 -1.20 54.04 27.51
CA LEU A 3 -1.67 52.71 27.93
C LEU A 3 -2.22 51.84 26.77
N ARG A 4 -2.75 52.49 25.72
CA ARG A 4 -3.26 51.81 24.50
C ARG A 4 -2.15 51.24 23.61
N LYS A 5 -0.93 51.78 23.70
CA LYS A 5 0.22 51.33 22.87
C LYS A 5 0.88 50.06 23.43
N SER A 6 0.77 49.82 24.74
CA SER A 6 1.37 48.64 25.39
C SER A 6 0.64 47.34 25.03
N PHE A 7 -0.70 47.37 25.00
CA PHE A 7 -1.50 46.19 24.64
C PHE A 7 -1.38 45.81 23.16
N LEU A 8 -1.29 46.77 22.24
CA LEU A 8 -1.04 46.49 20.83
C LEU A 8 0.35 45.85 20.61
N GLY A 9 1.36 46.31 21.35
CA GLY A 9 2.72 45.75 21.27
C GLY A 9 2.77 44.28 21.66
N CYS A 10 2.16 43.91 22.79
CA CYS A 10 2.12 42.51 23.23
C CYS A 10 1.31 41.60 22.28
N LEU A 11 0.23 42.11 21.67
CA LEU A 11 -0.57 41.33 20.72
C LEU A 11 0.21 41.01 19.43
N LEU A 12 1.02 41.96 18.96
CA LEU A 12 1.87 41.79 17.77
C LEU A 12 3.02 40.80 18.02
N VAL A 13 3.60 40.80 19.24
CA VAL A 13 4.64 39.84 19.62
C VAL A 13 4.07 38.42 19.77
N ALA A 14 2.89 38.28 20.38
CA ALA A 14 2.23 36.99 20.52
C ALA A 14 1.83 36.38 19.17
N THR A 15 1.32 37.19 18.24
CA THR A 15 0.97 36.74 16.89
C THR A 15 2.20 36.37 16.07
N ALA A 16 3.30 37.12 16.17
CA ALA A 16 4.57 36.76 15.52
C ALA A 16 5.14 35.43 16.04
N LEU A 17 5.03 35.15 17.35
CA LEU A 17 5.48 33.89 17.95
C LEU A 17 4.60 32.71 17.56
N ILE A 18 3.28 32.91 17.35
CA ILE A 18 2.37 31.87 16.86
C ILE A 18 2.68 31.52 15.40
N MET A 19 2.99 32.51 14.56
CA MET A 19 3.37 32.28 13.16
C MET A 19 4.71 31.53 13.01
N LEU A 20 5.64 31.72 13.96
CA LEU A 20 6.91 30.96 14.01
C LEU A 20 6.73 29.48 14.40
N HIS A 21 5.63 29.10 15.05
CA HIS A 21 5.32 27.71 15.41
C HIS A 21 4.48 26.96 14.36
N HIS A 22 4.12 27.62 13.25
CA HIS A 22 3.30 27.01 12.19
C HIS A 22 3.99 26.89 10.83
N VAL A 23 5.30 27.11 10.76
CA VAL A 23 6.09 26.60 9.64
C VAL A 23 6.43 25.14 9.93
N HIS A 24 5.45 24.26 9.73
CA HIS A 24 5.82 22.90 9.31
C HIS A 24 6.37 23.07 7.90
N ALA A 25 7.68 22.85 7.76
CA ALA A 25 8.21 22.44 6.47
C ALA A 25 7.55 21.10 6.19
N ASP A 26 6.42 21.11 5.48
CA ASP A 26 6.04 19.98 4.66
C ASP A 26 7.11 19.95 3.58
N ALA A 27 8.20 19.23 3.88
CA ALA A 27 9.20 18.92 2.89
C ALA A 27 8.44 18.10 1.87
N ASP A 28 8.01 18.79 0.80
CA ASP A 28 7.55 18.22 -0.46
C ASP A 28 8.20 16.86 -0.60
N THR A 29 7.40 15.82 -0.43
CA THR A 29 7.82 14.44 -0.54
C THR A 29 8.14 14.21 -2.01
N ASN A 30 9.34 14.64 -2.42
CA ASN A 30 10.08 14.08 -3.54
C ASN A 30 10.55 12.65 -3.18
N GLU A 31 9.75 11.92 -2.38
CA GLU A 31 9.75 10.47 -2.45
C GLU A 31 9.08 10.10 -3.77
N LEU A 32 9.91 9.98 -4.79
CA LEU A 32 9.64 9.05 -5.84
C LEU A 32 9.62 7.65 -5.18
N ASP A 33 8.48 7.26 -4.61
CA ASP A 33 8.19 5.84 -4.32
C ASP A 33 8.10 5.13 -5.66
N SER A 34 9.29 4.91 -6.23
CA SER A 34 9.55 4.29 -7.53
C SER A 34 9.44 2.77 -7.45
N ARG A 35 8.97 2.24 -6.31
CA ARG A 35 8.59 0.84 -6.21
C ARG A 35 7.13 0.77 -6.60
N GLU A 36 6.89 0.60 -7.90
CA GLU A 36 5.60 0.18 -8.41
C GLU A 36 5.26 -1.21 -7.85
N THR A 37 4.80 -1.23 -6.59
CA THR A 37 4.17 -2.40 -5.99
C THR A 37 2.69 -2.38 -6.34
N TYR A 38 2.09 -3.55 -6.42
CA TYR A 38 0.65 -3.67 -6.61
C TYR A 38 0.10 -4.81 -5.76
N MET A 39 -1.21 -4.79 -5.53
CA MET A 39 -1.89 -5.83 -4.75
C MET A 39 -2.45 -6.89 -5.69
N LEU A 40 -2.12 -8.15 -5.42
CA LEU A 40 -2.68 -9.30 -6.10
C LEU A 40 -3.22 -10.27 -5.04
N GLN A 41 -4.52 -10.54 -5.06
CA GLN A 41 -5.16 -11.47 -4.13
C GLN A 41 -4.93 -11.14 -2.64
N GLY A 42 -4.74 -9.85 -2.34
CA GLY A 42 -4.42 -9.36 -1.00
C GLY A 42 -2.95 -9.53 -0.59
N VAL A 43 -2.06 -9.87 -1.52
CA VAL A 43 -0.61 -9.93 -1.32
C VAL A 43 0.06 -8.77 -2.07
N THR A 44 1.05 -8.13 -1.44
CA THR A 44 1.87 -7.10 -2.08
C THR A 44 2.89 -7.74 -3.02
N VAL A 45 2.79 -7.42 -4.31
CA VAL A 45 3.73 -7.82 -5.34
C VAL A 45 4.73 -6.70 -5.60
N TYR A 46 6.01 -7.05 -5.56
CA TYR A 46 7.16 -6.16 -5.77
C TYR A 46 7.53 -6.06 -7.25
N PRO A 47 8.36 -5.07 -7.64
CA PRO A 47 8.84 -4.93 -9.01
C PRO A 47 9.34 -6.25 -9.59
N HIS A 48 8.94 -6.51 -10.83
CA HIS A 48 9.17 -7.78 -11.52
C HIS A 48 10.62 -7.89 -11.97
N ASP A 49 11.40 -8.74 -11.30
CA ASP A 49 12.76 -9.05 -11.74
C ASP A 49 12.73 -10.09 -12.88
N ARG A 50 13.45 -9.80 -13.96
CA ARG A 50 13.50 -10.65 -15.18
C ARG A 50 13.75 -12.13 -14.84
N GLN A 51 14.59 -12.40 -13.86
CA GLN A 51 14.99 -13.75 -13.47
C GLN A 51 13.81 -14.55 -12.88
N CYS A 52 12.92 -13.88 -12.13
CA CYS A 52 11.71 -14.47 -11.59
C CYS A 52 10.61 -14.63 -12.64
N VAL A 53 10.40 -13.60 -13.48
CA VAL A 53 9.38 -13.64 -14.55
C VAL A 53 9.67 -14.76 -15.56
N MET A 54 10.93 -14.98 -15.90
CA MET A 54 11.34 -16.03 -16.86
C MET A 54 11.01 -17.46 -16.39
N VAL A 55 10.84 -17.66 -15.08
CA VAL A 55 10.39 -18.95 -14.54
C VAL A 55 8.89 -18.97 -14.24
N GLY A 56 8.16 -17.89 -14.55
CA GLY A 56 6.72 -17.77 -14.32
C GLY A 56 6.33 -17.39 -12.88
N GLY A 57 7.26 -16.86 -12.09
CA GLY A 57 6.98 -16.46 -10.72
C GLY A 57 6.71 -14.96 -10.55
N LEU A 58 6.34 -14.60 -9.32
CA LEU A 58 6.15 -13.22 -8.85
C LEU A 58 7.06 -12.92 -7.66
N CYS A 59 7.54 -11.69 -7.57
CA CYS A 59 8.34 -11.24 -6.44
C CYS A 59 7.42 -10.81 -5.29
N VAL A 60 7.40 -11.58 -4.21
CA VAL A 60 6.61 -11.30 -2.99
C VAL A 60 7.46 -11.52 -1.75
N LYS A 61 7.02 -11.03 -0.59
CA LYS A 61 7.68 -11.40 0.65
C LYS A 61 7.64 -12.92 0.85
N SER A 62 8.73 -13.48 1.37
CA SER A 62 8.84 -14.92 1.61
C SER A 62 7.73 -15.47 2.52
N GLU A 63 7.19 -14.64 3.42
CA GLU A 63 6.07 -15.00 4.32
C GLU A 63 4.69 -15.10 3.61
N ASP A 64 4.56 -14.48 2.44
CA ASP A 64 3.35 -14.48 1.62
C ASP A 64 3.46 -15.41 0.40
N CYS A 65 4.36 -16.39 0.47
CA CYS A 65 4.57 -17.37 -0.58
C CYS A 65 4.11 -18.76 -0.13
N LEU A 66 3.16 -19.37 -0.86
CA LEU A 66 2.74 -20.75 -0.63
C LEU A 66 3.71 -21.74 -1.28
N GLU A 67 4.10 -21.46 -2.52
CA GLU A 67 5.02 -22.31 -3.27
C GLU A 67 6.24 -21.50 -3.78
N PRO A 68 7.39 -21.56 -3.09
CA PRO A 68 8.59 -20.87 -3.53
C PRO A 68 9.19 -21.55 -4.75
N THR A 69 9.86 -20.77 -5.60
CA THR A 69 10.60 -21.34 -6.74
C THR A 69 11.80 -22.18 -6.28
N THR A 70 12.20 -23.16 -7.10
CA THR A 70 13.32 -24.05 -6.77
C THR A 70 14.65 -23.31 -6.63
N LYS A 71 14.83 -22.22 -7.40
CA LYS A 71 16.04 -21.39 -7.36
C LYS A 71 15.74 -20.10 -6.61
N ARG A 72 16.55 -19.81 -5.59
CA ARG A 72 16.46 -18.57 -4.80
C ARG A 72 17.22 -17.42 -5.42
N GLY A 73 16.97 -16.21 -4.91
CA GLY A 73 17.64 -14.98 -5.29
C GLY A 73 17.18 -14.44 -6.64
N LEU A 74 15.98 -14.80 -7.09
CA LEU A 74 15.45 -14.39 -8.40
C LEU A 74 14.81 -12.99 -8.38
N CYS A 75 14.68 -12.39 -7.19
CA CYS A 75 14.17 -11.03 -6.97
C CYS A 75 15.24 -10.07 -6.39
N PRO A 76 16.39 -9.86 -7.07
CA PRO A 76 17.51 -9.08 -6.54
C PRO A 76 17.16 -7.62 -6.25
N THR A 77 16.23 -7.01 -7.00
CA THR A 77 15.85 -5.59 -6.81
C THR A 77 15.20 -5.35 -5.45
N SER A 78 14.50 -6.36 -4.92
CA SER A 78 13.75 -6.28 -3.66
C SER A 78 14.33 -7.17 -2.56
N ALA A 79 15.52 -7.74 -2.75
CA ALA A 79 16.13 -8.70 -1.82
C ALA A 79 16.30 -8.15 -0.39
N ALA A 80 16.56 -6.85 -0.24
CA ALA A 80 16.68 -6.18 1.06
C ALA A 80 15.39 -6.23 1.91
N TYR A 81 14.24 -6.52 1.30
CA TYR A 81 12.93 -6.59 1.94
C TYR A 81 12.48 -8.02 2.27
N GLY A 82 13.38 -9.02 2.16
CA GLY A 82 13.04 -10.43 2.36
C GLY A 82 12.13 -11.00 1.26
N VAL A 83 12.17 -10.38 0.08
CA VAL A 83 11.40 -10.77 -1.10
C VAL A 83 12.08 -11.90 -1.84
N GLU A 84 11.30 -12.87 -2.28
CA GLU A 84 11.74 -14.00 -3.08
C GLU A 84 10.73 -14.30 -4.19
N CYS A 85 11.16 -15.08 -5.18
CA CYS A 85 10.31 -15.50 -6.28
C CYS A 85 9.39 -16.65 -5.88
N CYS A 86 8.11 -16.49 -6.16
CA CYS A 86 7.02 -17.38 -5.75
C CYS A 86 6.14 -17.80 -6.93
N TYR A 87 5.67 -19.05 -6.94
CA TYR A 87 4.71 -19.58 -7.91
C TYR A 87 3.26 -19.38 -7.48
N GLU A 88 2.97 -19.59 -6.19
CA GLU A 88 1.59 -19.56 -5.68
C GLU A 88 1.46 -18.60 -4.48
N LEU A 89 0.46 -17.72 -4.55
CA LEU A 89 0.15 -16.76 -3.51
C LEU A 89 -1.08 -17.22 -2.69
N PRO A 90 -1.11 -16.96 -1.37
CA PRO A 90 -2.31 -17.16 -0.59
C PRO A 90 -3.37 -16.11 -0.94
N VAL A 91 -4.64 -16.50 -0.82
CA VAL A 91 -5.74 -15.54 -0.89
C VAL A 91 -5.92 -14.91 0.50
N ARG A 92 -5.66 -13.60 0.61
CA ARG A 92 -5.85 -12.83 1.86
C ARG A 92 -7.10 -11.95 1.77
N PRO A 93 -7.72 -11.59 2.91
CA PRO A 93 -8.76 -10.56 2.92
C PRO A 93 -8.23 -9.23 2.38
N ALA A 94 -8.86 -8.71 1.32
CA ALA A 94 -8.46 -7.44 0.70
C ALA A 94 -9.66 -6.76 0.01
N PRO A 95 -9.53 -5.50 -0.48
CA PRO A 95 -10.58 -4.89 -1.29
C PRO A 95 -10.89 -5.75 -2.52
N CYS A 96 -12.17 -5.85 -2.88
CA CYS A 96 -12.65 -6.82 -3.86
C CYS A 96 -11.99 -6.64 -5.24
N GLU A 97 -11.66 -5.40 -5.60
CA GLU A 97 -10.95 -5.08 -6.84
C GLU A 97 -9.54 -5.71 -6.92
N THR A 98 -8.86 -5.92 -5.79
CA THR A 98 -7.53 -6.57 -5.74
C THR A 98 -7.60 -8.08 -6.01
N HIS A 99 -8.81 -8.64 -5.96
CA HIS A 99 -9.11 -9.98 -6.42
C HIS A 99 -9.62 -10.01 -7.87
N TYR A 100 -9.59 -8.87 -8.58
CA TYR A 100 -10.26 -8.67 -9.88
C TYR A 100 -11.75 -9.00 -9.83
N GLY A 101 -12.38 -8.67 -8.70
CA GLY A 101 -13.78 -8.97 -8.46
C GLY A 101 -14.67 -7.75 -8.39
N ALA A 102 -15.98 -8.02 -8.25
CA ALA A 102 -16.99 -7.03 -7.92
C ALA A 102 -17.87 -7.51 -6.74
N CYS A 103 -18.35 -6.55 -5.95
CA CYS A 103 -19.29 -6.86 -4.86
C CYS A 103 -20.69 -7.15 -5.41
N MET A 104 -21.08 -8.41 -5.34
CA MET A 104 -22.35 -8.94 -5.87
C MET A 104 -23.16 -9.62 -4.77
N ASN A 105 -24.45 -9.87 -5.01
CA ASN A 105 -25.28 -10.57 -4.02
C ASN A 105 -24.88 -12.04 -3.86
N ASN A 106 -24.45 -12.68 -4.95
CA ASN A 106 -24.00 -14.07 -4.96
C ASN A 106 -23.21 -14.37 -6.25
N CYS A 107 -22.38 -15.41 -6.20
CA CYS A 107 -21.74 -16.10 -7.32
C CYS A 107 -21.41 -17.54 -6.90
N ASP A 108 -20.95 -18.35 -7.86
CA ASP A 108 -20.42 -19.69 -7.58
C ASP A 108 -19.38 -19.63 -6.46
N GLU A 109 -19.38 -20.63 -5.57
CA GLU A 109 -18.54 -20.61 -4.37
C GLU A 109 -17.05 -20.58 -4.71
N ASN A 110 -16.65 -21.17 -5.84
CA ASN A 110 -15.25 -21.17 -6.29
C ASN A 110 -14.77 -19.79 -6.75
N LEU A 111 -15.71 -18.90 -7.11
CA LEU A 111 -15.44 -17.53 -7.52
C LEU A 111 -15.48 -16.53 -6.36
N ARG A 112 -15.91 -16.96 -5.15
CA ARG A 112 -15.97 -16.08 -3.98
C ARG A 112 -14.57 -15.81 -3.43
N ARG A 113 -14.30 -14.58 -3.01
CA ARG A 113 -13.05 -14.18 -2.35
C ARG A 113 -13.33 -13.42 -1.05
N PRO A 114 -12.44 -13.53 -0.04
CA PRO A 114 -12.57 -12.78 1.19
C PRO A 114 -12.35 -11.29 0.90
N SER A 115 -13.39 -10.47 1.09
CA SER A 115 -13.32 -9.02 0.88
C SER A 115 -13.46 -8.24 2.16
N THR A 116 -12.76 -7.11 2.25
CA THR A 116 -12.86 -6.15 3.36
C THR A 116 -13.82 -4.99 3.09
N ASP A 117 -14.31 -4.84 1.85
CA ASP A 117 -15.04 -3.67 1.36
C ASP A 117 -16.46 -3.95 0.83
N CYS A 118 -16.85 -5.21 0.66
CA CYS A 118 -18.22 -5.56 0.29
C CYS A 118 -19.19 -5.37 1.47
N LYS A 119 -20.15 -4.45 1.29
CA LYS A 119 -21.15 -4.07 2.31
C LYS A 119 -22.52 -4.71 2.04
N ASN A 120 -23.42 -4.60 3.01
CA ASN A 120 -24.83 -5.01 2.89
C ASN A 120 -25.03 -6.50 2.57
N GLY A 121 -24.18 -7.36 3.15
CA GLY A 121 -24.25 -8.81 2.93
C GLY A 121 -23.80 -9.27 1.53
N LYS A 122 -23.23 -8.37 0.72
CA LYS A 122 -22.63 -8.74 -0.57
C LYS A 122 -21.33 -9.52 -0.36
N VAL A 123 -21.00 -10.34 -1.35
CA VAL A 123 -19.76 -11.10 -1.42
C VAL A 123 -18.89 -10.59 -2.57
N CYS A 124 -17.58 -10.76 -2.46
CA CYS A 124 -16.68 -10.47 -3.58
C CYS A 124 -16.66 -11.64 -4.56
N CYS A 125 -16.99 -11.35 -5.82
CA CYS A 125 -17.04 -12.33 -6.89
C CYS A 125 -16.00 -11.99 -7.95
N VAL A 126 -15.06 -12.91 -8.18
CA VAL A 126 -14.04 -12.77 -9.23
C VAL A 126 -14.72 -12.77 -10.59
N LEU A 127 -14.30 -11.85 -11.47
CA LEU A 127 -14.80 -11.73 -12.83
C LEU A 127 -13.89 -12.54 -13.78
N VAL A 128 -14.50 -13.40 -14.59
CA VAL A 128 -13.84 -14.26 -15.60
C VAL A 128 -14.27 -13.89 -17.01
#